data_AF-A0A811UEF0-F1
#
_entry.id   AF-A0A811UEF0-F1
#
_cell.length_a   1.000
_cell.length_b   1.000
_cell.length_c   1.000
_cell.angle_alpha   90.00
_cell.angle_beta   90.00
_cell.angle_gamma   90.00
#
_symmetry.space_group_name_H-M   'P 1'
#
loop_
_entity.id
_entity.type
_entity.pdbx_description
1 polymer ?
#
loop_
_entity_poly.entity_id
_entity_poly.type
_entity_poly.pdbx_seq_one_letter_code
_entity_poly.pdbx_strand_id
1 'polypeptide(L)'
;MFRQFVAFTNRYKIVRGMLSYAILWPCGCLIEQTLIEKRTFRNYDWMKCLKFSLFGGLFMGPTIYMWIRLAGAMWPRTDIKSSLCKAITEQAAYDPFAISTFLFVMSLMDGRTYEQAKREVGDKFFEAYRVGVIYWPCVQTVNFAFVPPRNQVVFTSFFSMCWTTFLTYVKYLHSQPVEIDHHIFDVHIHFTH
;
A
#
# COMPACT_ATOMS: atom_id res chain seq x y z
N MET A 1 -21.90 21.75 13.08
CA MET A 1 -21.56 20.41 12.56
C MET A 1 -20.05 20.23 12.29
N PHE A 2 -19.41 20.98 11.39
CA PHE A 2 -17.97 20.80 11.06
C PHE A 2 -17.02 20.93 12.26
N ARG A 3 -17.19 21.95 13.11
CA ARG A 3 -16.37 22.14 14.33
C ARG A 3 -16.49 20.99 15.33
N GLN A 4 -17.67 20.39 15.47
CA GLN A 4 -17.91 19.23 16.34
C GLN A 4 -17.26 17.96 15.78
N PHE A 5 -17.31 17.76 14.46
CA PHE A 5 -16.61 16.67 13.78
C PHE A 5 -15.08 16.79 13.92
N VAL A 6 -14.54 17.99 13.73
CA VAL A 6 -13.11 18.27 13.95
C VAL A 6 -12.72 18.05 15.42
N ALA A 7 -13.57 18.44 16.38
CA ALA A 7 -13.32 18.19 17.80
C ALA A 7 -13.35 16.69 18.15
N PHE A 8 -14.30 15.93 17.59
CA PHE A 8 -14.41 14.48 17.77
C PHE A 8 -13.21 13.73 17.20
N THR A 9 -12.82 14.04 15.97
CA THR A 9 -11.64 13.44 15.31
C THR A 9 -10.33 13.81 16.00
N ASN A 10 -10.24 15.00 16.62
CA ASN A 10 -9.10 15.37 17.46
C ASN A 10 -9.10 14.66 18.83
N ARG A 11 -10.28 14.34 19.37
CA ARG A 11 -10.43 13.58 20.63
C ARG A 11 -10.02 12.12 20.46
N TYR A 12 -10.49 11.48 19.39
CA TYR A 12 -10.16 10.08 19.07
C TYR A 12 -9.16 10.02 17.92
N LYS A 13 -7.87 10.18 18.24
CA LYS A 13 -6.75 10.23 17.27
C LYS A 13 -6.73 9.03 16.31
N ILE A 14 -7.20 7.86 16.74
CA ILE A 14 -7.31 6.65 15.91
C ILE A 14 -8.34 6.79 14.78
N VAL A 15 -9.46 7.48 15.02
CA VAL A 15 -10.56 7.65 14.05
C VAL A 15 -10.08 8.38 12.80
N ARG A 16 -9.18 9.35 12.95
CA ARG A 16 -8.59 10.06 11.81
C ARG A 16 -7.84 9.11 10.90
N GLY A 17 -7.03 8.22 11.47
CA GLY A 17 -6.30 7.21 10.72
C GLY A 17 -7.24 6.24 10.02
N MET A 18 -8.22 5.71 10.74
CA MET A 18 -9.24 4.81 10.19
C MET A 18 -9.98 5.44 9.00
N LEU A 19 -10.44 6.68 9.14
CA LEU A 19 -11.12 7.40 8.05
C LEU A 19 -10.20 7.65 6.85
N SER A 20 -8.93 8.01 7.08
CA SER A 20 -7.99 8.21 5.99
C SER A 20 -7.75 6.94 5.20
N TYR A 21 -7.56 5.80 5.86
CA TYR A 21 -7.45 4.51 5.16
C TYR A 21 -8.76 4.10 4.47
N ALA A 22 -9.92 4.29 5.12
CA ALA A 22 -11.22 3.97 4.55
C ALA A 22 -11.54 4.74 3.26
N ILE A 23 -10.95 5.93 3.09
CA ILE A 23 -11.15 6.80 1.91
C ILE A 23 -10.02 6.62 0.89
N LEU A 24 -8.75 6.63 1.30
CA LEU A 24 -7.63 6.65 0.37
C LEU A 24 -7.39 5.30 -0.32
N TRP A 25 -7.62 4.18 0.38
CA TRP A 25 -7.45 2.86 -0.22
C TRP A 25 -8.42 2.57 -1.37
N PRO A 26 -9.74 2.82 -1.24
CA PRO A 26 -10.63 2.70 -2.41
C PRO A 26 -10.30 3.70 -3.50
N CYS A 27 -9.78 4.91 -3.19
CA CYS A 27 -9.27 5.82 -4.22
C CYS A 27 -8.11 5.19 -5.00
N GLY A 28 -7.16 4.54 -4.33
CA GLY A 28 -6.08 3.79 -4.99
C GLY A 28 -6.60 2.69 -5.93
N CYS A 29 -7.64 1.98 -5.48
CA CYS A 29 -8.34 0.98 -6.29
C CYS A 29 -9.08 1.59 -7.50
N LEU A 30 -9.71 2.76 -7.35
CA LEU A 30 -10.35 3.46 -8.47
C LEU A 30 -9.30 3.98 -9.47
N ILE A 31 -8.17 4.49 -8.99
CA ILE A 31 -7.04 4.91 -9.84
C ILE A 31 -6.52 3.71 -10.63
N GLU A 32 -6.32 2.57 -9.98
CA GLU A 32 -5.94 1.31 -10.61
C GLU A 32 -6.92 0.92 -11.72
N GLN A 33 -8.21 0.83 -11.39
CA GLN A 33 -9.23 0.42 -12.35
C GLN A 33 -9.36 1.37 -13.54
N THR A 34 -9.10 2.66 -13.34
CA THR A 34 -9.20 3.68 -14.39
C THR A 34 -7.93 3.75 -15.25
N LEU A 35 -6.77 3.87 -14.63
CA LEU A 35 -5.52 4.18 -15.33
C LEU A 35 -4.82 2.93 -15.85
N ILE A 36 -4.91 1.82 -15.11
CA ILE A 36 -4.19 0.57 -15.41
C ILE A 36 -5.12 -0.39 -16.15
N GLU A 37 -6.28 -0.72 -15.56
CA GLU A 37 -7.22 -1.68 -16.15
C GLU A 37 -8.10 -1.06 -17.27
N LYS A 38 -7.98 0.25 -17.51
CA LYS A 38 -8.75 1.01 -18.53
C LYS A 38 -10.27 0.77 -18.46
N ARG A 39 -10.81 0.53 -17.27
CA ARG A 39 -12.25 0.34 -17.08
C ARG A 39 -12.98 1.67 -17.16
N THR A 40 -14.27 1.59 -17.48
CA THR A 40 -15.22 2.71 -17.41
C THR A 40 -16.12 2.57 -16.20
N PHE A 41 -16.80 3.65 -15.81
CA PHE A 41 -17.70 3.70 -14.64
C PHE A 41 -18.73 2.55 -14.60
N ARG A 42 -19.18 2.07 -15.76
CA ARG A 42 -20.14 0.96 -15.87
C ARG A 42 -19.57 -0.40 -15.47
N ASN A 43 -18.25 -0.57 -15.57
CA ASN A 43 -17.57 -1.85 -15.38
C ASN A 43 -16.63 -1.85 -14.17
N TYR A 44 -16.68 -0.81 -13.34
CA TYR A 44 -15.90 -0.78 -12.10
C TYR A 44 -16.35 -1.89 -11.16
N ASP A 45 -15.35 -2.57 -10.62
CA ASP A 45 -15.48 -3.47 -9.49
C ASP A 45 -15.58 -2.65 -8.20
N TRP A 46 -16.81 -2.22 -7.90
CA TRP A 46 -17.15 -1.52 -6.67
C TRP A 46 -16.96 -2.39 -5.43
N MET A 47 -17.09 -3.70 -5.58
CA MET A 47 -16.90 -4.64 -4.47
C MET A 47 -15.43 -4.68 -4.06
N LYS A 48 -14.49 -4.67 -5.01
CA LYS A 48 -13.05 -4.52 -4.74
C LYS A 48 -12.77 -3.21 -3.99
N CYS A 49 -13.32 -2.08 -4.42
CA CYS A 49 -13.17 -0.81 -3.70
C CYS A 49 -13.72 -0.91 -2.26
N LEU A 50 -14.88 -1.52 -2.07
CA LEU A 50 -15.47 -1.71 -0.73
C LEU A 50 -14.57 -2.57 0.16
N LYS A 51 -14.02 -3.68 -0.35
CA LYS A 51 -13.08 -4.53 0.39
C LYS A 51 -11.84 -3.75 0.85
N PHE A 52 -11.27 -2.94 -0.04
CA PHE A 52 -10.15 -2.05 0.27
C PHE A 52 -10.51 -0.99 1.33
N SER A 53 -11.71 -0.41 1.25
CA SER A 53 -12.21 0.53 2.25
C SER A 53 -12.38 -0.10 3.63
N LEU A 54 -13.02 -1.29 3.69
CA LEU A 54 -13.28 -2.00 4.94
C LEU A 54 -11.97 -2.48 5.59
N PHE A 55 -11.11 -3.14 4.83
CA PHE A 55 -9.82 -3.61 5.34
C PHE A 55 -8.92 -2.43 5.74
N GLY A 56 -8.86 -1.39 4.91
CA GLY A 56 -8.11 -0.18 5.21
C GLY A 56 -8.58 0.46 6.51
N GLY A 57 -9.87 0.76 6.61
CA GLY A 57 -10.42 1.53 7.73
C GLY A 57 -10.52 0.75 9.03
N LEU A 58 -10.92 -0.52 8.99
CA LEU A 58 -11.23 -1.31 10.18
C LEU A 58 -10.04 -2.14 10.67
N PHE A 59 -9.10 -2.49 9.78
CA PHE A 59 -7.95 -3.30 10.14
C PHE A 59 -6.64 -2.51 10.07
N MET A 60 -6.28 -1.97 8.91
CA MET A 60 -4.99 -1.29 8.73
C MET A 60 -4.88 0.01 9.51
N GLY A 61 -5.92 0.84 9.53
CA GLY A 61 -5.93 2.10 10.27
C GLY A 61 -5.65 1.93 11.76
N PRO A 62 -6.32 0.99 12.47
CA PRO A 62 -6.02 0.68 13.86
C PRO A 62 -4.63 0.07 14.08
N THR A 63 -4.21 -0.91 13.26
CA THR A 63 -2.93 -1.60 13.46
C THR A 63 -1.73 -0.68 13.23
N ILE A 64 -1.76 0.15 12.19
CA ILE A 64 -0.68 1.13 11.95
C ILE A 64 -0.65 2.22 13.03
N TYR A 65 -1.82 2.62 13.54
CA TYR A 65 -1.90 3.56 14.65
C TYR A 65 -1.23 2.98 15.90
N MET A 66 -1.49 1.70 16.22
CA MET A 66 -0.85 1.00 17.32
C MET A 66 0.67 0.89 17.10
N TRP A 67 1.09 0.54 15.89
CA TRP A 67 2.51 0.47 15.54
C TRP A 67 3.23 1.81 15.75
N ILE A 68 2.71 2.91 15.19
CA ILE A 68 3.30 4.24 15.33
C ILE A 68 3.42 4.65 16.80
N ARG A 69 2.42 4.30 17.63
CA ARG A 69 2.46 4.56 19.08
C ARG A 69 3.52 3.72 19.78
N LEU A 70 3.65 2.44 19.43
CA LEU A 70 4.67 1.55 19.97
C LEU A 70 6.09 2.00 19.58
N ALA A 71 6.29 2.33 18.30
CA ALA A 71 7.55 2.87 17.79
C ALA A 71 7.93 4.19 18.48
N GLY A 72 6.95 5.06 18.75
CA GLY A 72 7.15 6.28 19.52
C GLY A 72 7.51 6.04 20.99
N ALA A 73 7.02 4.95 21.60
CA ALA A 73 7.37 4.57 22.97
C ALA A 73 8.76 3.93 23.05
N MET A 74 9.13 3.07 22.09
CA MET A 74 10.45 2.44 22.00
C MET A 74 11.56 3.46 21.70
N TRP A 75 11.27 4.44 20.82
CA TRP A 75 12.20 5.49 20.43
C TRP A 75 11.57 6.87 20.60
N PRO A 76 11.64 7.49 21.80
CA PRO A 76 10.97 8.76 22.09
C PRO A 76 11.50 9.95 21.29
N ARG A 77 12.75 9.87 20.81
CA ARG A 77 13.37 10.96 20.05
C ARG A 77 12.83 11.02 18.62
N THR A 78 12.86 12.21 18.03
CA THR A 78 12.40 12.49 16.65
C THR A 78 13.54 12.88 15.70
N ASP A 79 14.80 12.74 16.13
CA ASP A 79 15.93 12.94 15.23
C ASP A 79 15.98 11.88 14.11
N ILE A 80 16.75 12.14 13.06
CA ILE A 80 16.83 11.28 11.88
C ILE A 80 17.32 9.87 12.25
N LYS A 81 18.28 9.75 13.18
CA LYS A 81 18.80 8.45 13.61
C LYS A 81 17.71 7.63 14.32
N SER A 82 17.00 8.25 15.25
CA SER A 82 15.84 7.64 15.91
C SER A 82 14.74 7.24 14.92
N SER A 83 14.47 8.10 13.94
CA SER A 83 13.46 7.85 12.89
C SER A 83 13.83 6.69 11.99
N LEU A 84 15.12 6.57 11.64
CA LEU A 84 15.63 5.43 10.88
C LEU A 84 15.55 4.14 11.69
N CYS A 85 15.87 4.15 12.99
CA CYS A 85 15.70 2.98 13.85
C CYS A 85 14.24 2.50 13.91
N LYS A 86 13.28 3.43 14.01
CA LYS A 86 11.85 3.10 13.95
C LYS A 86 11.49 2.46 12.61
N ALA A 87 11.94 3.06 11.51
CA ALA A 87 11.65 2.59 10.16
C ALA A 87 12.25 1.19 9.89
N ILE A 88 13.47 0.91 10.33
CA ILE A 88 14.09 -0.42 10.22
C ILE A 88 13.34 -1.45 11.08
N THR A 89 12.93 -1.07 12.29
CA THR A 89 12.15 -1.96 13.15
C THR A 89 10.77 -2.25 12.55
N GLU A 90 10.18 -1.26 11.87
CA GLU A 90 8.93 -1.44 11.12
C GLU A 90 9.09 -2.49 10.04
N GLN A 91 10.15 -2.39 9.23
CA GLN A 91 10.47 -3.38 8.20
C GLN A 91 10.64 -4.78 8.77
N ALA A 92 11.30 -4.91 9.93
CA ALA A 92 11.61 -6.22 10.49
C ALA A 92 10.40 -6.87 11.18
N ALA A 93 9.50 -6.08 11.77
CA ALA A 93 8.43 -6.59 12.63
C ALA A 93 7.03 -6.36 12.07
N TYR A 94 6.70 -5.10 11.77
CA TYR A 94 5.34 -4.73 11.39
C TYR A 94 5.02 -5.07 9.93
N ASP A 95 5.94 -4.80 9.02
CA ASP A 95 5.70 -5.00 7.58
C ASP A 95 5.48 -6.46 7.19
N PRO A 96 6.22 -7.45 7.71
CA PRO A 96 5.94 -8.86 7.44
C PRO A 96 4.51 -9.23 7.86
N PHE A 97 4.11 -8.79 9.06
CA PHE A 97 2.75 -8.98 9.57
C PHE A 97 1.71 -8.30 8.67
N ALA A 98 1.92 -7.04 8.30
CA ALA A 98 0.99 -6.26 7.50
C ALA A 98 0.82 -6.82 6.10
N ILE A 99 1.91 -7.18 5.42
CA ILE A 99 1.90 -7.74 4.06
C ILE A 99 1.23 -9.12 4.06
N SER A 100 1.63 -10.02 4.96
CA SER A 100 1.02 -11.36 5.05
C SER A 100 -0.47 -11.26 5.34
N THR A 101 -0.87 -10.39 6.27
CA THR A 101 -2.29 -10.23 6.61
C THR A 101 -3.09 -9.61 5.47
N PHE A 102 -2.55 -8.60 4.78
CA PHE A 102 -3.19 -8.01 3.61
C PHE A 102 -3.42 -9.05 2.51
N LEU A 103 -2.36 -9.77 2.10
CA LEU A 103 -2.46 -10.78 1.04
C LEU A 103 -3.44 -11.89 1.41
N PHE A 104 -3.39 -12.36 2.66
CA PHE A 104 -4.25 -13.42 3.14
C PHE A 104 -5.72 -12.99 3.21
N VAL A 105 -6.01 -11.88 3.91
CA VAL A 105 -7.39 -11.42 4.13
C VAL A 105 -8.03 -10.96 2.83
N MET A 106 -7.31 -10.24 1.97
CA MET A 106 -7.84 -9.86 0.65
C MET A 106 -8.19 -11.08 -0.20
N SER A 107 -7.32 -12.11 -0.19
CA SER A 107 -7.58 -13.37 -0.89
C SER A 107 -8.86 -14.05 -0.39
N LEU A 108 -9.08 -14.09 0.93
CA LEU A 108 -10.32 -14.60 1.52
C LEU A 108 -11.54 -13.73 1.16
N MET A 109 -11.41 -12.42 1.18
CA MET A 109 -12.49 -11.49 0.77
C MET A 109 -12.85 -11.68 -0.71
N ASP A 110 -11.90 -12.10 -1.55
CA ASP A 110 -12.12 -12.49 -2.94
C ASP A 110 -12.76 -13.87 -3.11
N GLY A 111 -13.17 -14.52 -2.02
CA GLY A 111 -13.89 -15.79 -2.03
C GLY A 111 -12.97 -17.00 -2.22
N ARG A 112 -11.65 -16.82 -2.10
CA ARG A 112 -10.70 -17.94 -2.20
C ARG A 112 -10.70 -18.76 -0.91
N THR A 113 -10.37 -20.04 -1.04
CA THR A 113 -10.24 -20.95 0.10
C THR A 113 -9.04 -20.58 0.97
N TYR A 114 -9.04 -21.07 2.22
CA TYR A 114 -7.91 -20.90 3.14
C TYR A 114 -6.56 -21.31 2.53
N GLU A 115 -6.51 -22.47 1.87
CA GLU A 115 -5.29 -22.97 1.24
C GLU A 115 -4.82 -22.09 0.07
N GLN A 116 -5.76 -21.55 -0.71
CA GLN A 116 -5.42 -20.59 -1.78
C GLN A 116 -4.93 -19.26 -1.21
N ALA A 117 -5.50 -18.78 -0.11
CA ALA A 117 -5.02 -17.58 0.58
C ALA A 117 -3.63 -17.76 1.18
N LYS A 118 -3.35 -18.93 1.77
CA LYS A 118 -2.01 -19.28 2.27
C LYS A 118 -0.98 -19.34 1.14
N ARG A 119 -1.32 -19.94 0.00
CA ARG A 119 -0.45 -19.97 -1.19
C ARG A 119 -0.18 -18.57 -1.73
N GLU A 120 -1.21 -17.74 -1.85
CA GLU A 120 -1.08 -16.34 -2.29
C GLU A 120 -0.06 -15.56 -1.45
N VAL A 121 -0.05 -15.76 -0.12
CA VAL A 121 0.98 -15.18 0.75
C VAL A 121 2.36 -15.72 0.38
N GLY A 122 2.53 -17.05 0.28
CA GLY A 122 3.82 -17.65 -0.07
C GLY A 122 4.38 -17.16 -1.40
N ASP A 123 3.51 -17.00 -2.41
CA ASP A 123 3.90 -16.64 -3.77
C ASP A 123 4.26 -15.15 -3.91
N LYS A 124 3.58 -14.27 -3.17
CA LYS A 124 3.68 -12.81 -3.36
C LYS A 124 4.41 -12.08 -2.25
N PHE A 125 4.57 -12.69 -1.08
CA PHE A 125 5.15 -12.05 0.09
C PHE A 125 6.55 -11.51 -0.20
N PHE A 126 7.45 -12.36 -0.73
CA PHE A 126 8.84 -11.98 -0.93
C PHE A 126 9.00 -10.87 -1.96
N GLU A 127 8.22 -10.89 -3.04
CA GLU A 127 8.27 -9.83 -4.04
C GLU A 127 7.73 -8.51 -3.49
N ALA A 128 6.60 -8.54 -2.77
CA ALA A 128 6.06 -7.35 -2.11
C ALA A 128 7.03 -6.80 -1.04
N TYR A 129 7.62 -7.68 -0.24
CA TYR A 129 8.54 -7.32 0.83
C TYR A 129 9.87 -6.75 0.28
N ARG A 130 10.45 -7.37 -0.76
CA ARG A 130 11.70 -6.92 -1.38
C ARG A 130 11.60 -5.48 -1.89
N VAL A 131 10.51 -5.16 -2.59
CA VAL A 131 10.30 -3.81 -3.10
C VAL A 131 9.94 -2.84 -1.96
N GLY A 132 9.21 -3.35 -0.95
CA GLY A 132 8.81 -2.59 0.24
C GLY A 132 10.00 -2.13 1.07
N VAL A 133 11.05 -2.97 1.20
CA VAL A 133 12.22 -2.70 2.02
C VAL A 133 13.04 -1.48 1.58
N ILE A 134 12.83 -1.00 0.36
CA ILE A 134 13.44 0.25 -0.13
C ILE A 134 12.46 1.41 0.02
N TYR A 135 11.19 1.18 -0.35
CA TYR A 135 10.16 2.21 -0.36
C TYR A 135 9.80 2.70 1.04
N TRP A 136 9.47 1.77 1.93
CA TRP A 136 8.89 2.08 3.24
C TRP A 136 9.87 2.71 4.21
N PRO A 137 11.17 2.33 4.29
CA PRO A 137 12.12 3.02 5.14
C PRO A 137 12.28 4.49 4.79
N CYS A 138 12.28 4.84 3.50
CA CYS A 138 12.34 6.23 3.05
C CYS A 138 11.10 7.00 3.50
N VAL A 139 9.91 6.45 3.22
CA VAL A 139 8.63 7.07 3.60
C VAL A 139 8.52 7.23 5.12
N GLN A 140 8.85 6.19 5.89
CA GLN A 140 8.68 6.20 7.34
C GLN A 140 9.74 7.01 8.07
N THR A 141 10.96 7.07 7.54
CA THR A 141 11.97 7.98 8.10
C THR A 141 11.49 9.43 7.97
N VAL A 142 10.95 9.82 6.81
CA VAL A 142 10.34 11.15 6.63
C VAL A 142 9.15 11.35 7.57
N ASN A 143 8.29 10.34 7.70
CA ASN A 143 7.13 10.39 8.58
C ASN A 143 7.51 10.62 10.05
N PHE A 144 8.45 9.84 10.58
CA PHE A 144 8.86 9.95 11.98
C PHE A 144 9.71 11.18 12.28
N ALA A 145 10.49 11.67 11.32
CA ALA A 145 11.37 12.82 11.51
C ALA A 145 10.63 14.16 11.36
N PHE A 146 9.72 14.27 10.37
CA PHE A 146 9.16 15.57 9.96
C PHE A 146 7.66 15.69 10.14
N VAL A 147 6.90 14.59 10.21
CA VAL A 147 5.44 14.64 10.31
C VAL A 147 5.01 14.67 11.78
N PRO A 148 4.18 15.64 12.20
CA PRO A 148 3.67 15.68 13.57
C PRO A 148 2.93 14.37 13.93
N PRO A 149 3.08 13.82 15.15
CA PRO A 149 2.50 12.53 15.53
C PRO A 149 1.00 12.37 15.24
N ARG A 150 0.24 13.47 15.30
CA ARG A 150 -1.20 13.48 14.98
C ARG A 150 -1.54 13.20 13.51
N ASN A 151 -0.59 13.39 12.60
CA ASN A 151 -0.77 13.27 11.16
C ASN A 151 -0.02 12.07 10.56
N GLN A 152 0.80 11.36 11.35
CA GLN A 152 1.65 10.27 10.85
C GLN A 152 0.84 9.15 10.19
N VAL A 153 -0.30 8.76 10.77
CA VAL A 153 -1.18 7.73 10.17
C VAL A 153 -1.79 8.20 8.85
N VAL A 154 -2.19 9.48 8.77
CA VAL A 154 -2.75 10.06 7.53
C VAL A 154 -1.69 10.10 6.44
N PHE A 155 -0.47 10.50 6.80
CA PHE A 155 0.68 10.47 5.90
C PHE A 155 0.95 9.05 5.39
N THR A 156 1.05 8.06 6.29
CA THR A 156 1.25 6.65 5.90
C THR A 156 0.11 6.15 5.00
N SER A 157 -1.14 6.52 5.27
CA SER A 157 -2.28 6.10 4.44
C SER A 157 -2.22 6.62 3.00
N PHE A 158 -1.70 7.84 2.80
CA PHE A 158 -1.52 8.42 1.47
C PHE A 158 -0.43 7.69 0.68
N PHE A 159 0.74 7.48 1.28
CA PHE A 159 1.81 6.71 0.63
C PHE A 159 1.43 5.25 0.45
N SER A 160 0.62 4.67 1.34
CA SER A 160 0.06 3.34 1.18
C SER A 160 -0.86 3.24 -0.04
N MET A 161 -1.67 4.25 -0.32
CA MET A 161 -2.45 4.30 -1.56
C MET A 161 -1.52 4.30 -2.78
N CYS A 162 -0.51 5.18 -2.81
CA CYS A 162 0.48 5.22 -3.89
C CYS A 162 1.19 3.89 -4.09
N TRP A 163 1.57 3.22 -3.00
CA TRP A 163 2.18 1.89 -2.98
C TRP A 163 1.28 0.84 -3.63
N THR A 164 0.01 0.78 -3.25
CA THR A 164 -0.94 -0.20 -3.83
C THR A 164 -1.16 0.01 -5.33
N THR A 165 -1.26 1.26 -5.79
CA THR A 165 -1.34 1.59 -7.22
C THR A 165 -0.06 1.20 -7.95
N PHE A 166 1.11 1.50 -7.37
CA PHE A 166 2.42 1.15 -7.93
C PHE A 166 2.61 -0.36 -8.10
N LEU A 167 2.32 -1.15 -7.05
CA LEU A 167 2.41 -2.61 -7.12
C LEU A 167 1.52 -3.19 -8.22
N THR A 168 0.31 -2.62 -8.39
CA THR A 168 -0.57 -3.08 -9.46
C THR A 168 -0.05 -2.68 -10.83
N TYR A 169 0.53 -1.49 -10.96
CA TYR A 169 1.15 -1.06 -12.21
C TYR A 169 2.31 -1.98 -12.61
N VAL A 170 3.19 -2.31 -11.66
CA VAL A 170 4.28 -3.28 -11.89
C VAL A 170 3.72 -4.64 -12.31
N LYS A 171 2.71 -5.14 -11.61
CA LYS A 171 2.04 -6.41 -11.97
C LYS A 171 1.44 -6.36 -13.37
N TYR A 172 0.83 -5.25 -13.76
CA TYR A 172 0.27 -5.04 -15.09
C TYR A 172 1.36 -5.12 -16.16
N LEU A 173 2.49 -4.44 -15.96
CA LEU A 173 3.62 -4.50 -16.89
C LEU A 173 4.16 -5.93 -17.07
N HIS A 174 4.28 -6.70 -15.99
CA HIS A 174 4.71 -8.10 -16.06
C HIS A 174 3.69 -9.04 -16.70
N SER A 175 2.41 -8.64 -16.75
CA SER A 175 1.33 -9.45 -17.34
C SER A 175 1.15 -9.18 -18.84
N GLN A 176 1.80 -8.16 -19.39
CA GLN A 176 1.79 -7.90 -20.83
C GLN A 176 2.78 -8.83 -21.53
N PRO A 177 2.42 -9.48 -22.65
CA PRO A 177 3.41 -10.12 -23.50
C PRO A 177 4.37 -9.04 -23.99
N VAL A 178 5.67 -9.26 -23.82
CA VAL A 178 6.68 -8.41 -24.46
C VAL A 178 6.57 -8.69 -25.96
N GLU A 179 5.78 -7.89 -26.68
CA GLU A 179 5.88 -7.79 -28.14
C GLU A 179 7.25 -7.20 -28.45
N ILE A 180 8.26 -8.06 -28.59
CA ILE A 180 9.47 -7.71 -29.32
C ILE A 180 9.01 -7.53 -30.76
N ASP A 181 8.88 -6.29 -31.17
CA ASP A 181 8.61 -5.94 -32.56
C ASP A 181 9.81 -6.39 -33.41
N HIS A 182 9.73 -7.63 -33.92
CA HIS A 182 10.78 -8.23 -34.74
C HIS A 182 10.99 -7.49 -36.07
N HIS A 183 10.10 -6.56 -36.43
CA HIS A 183 10.23 -5.74 -37.64
C HIS A 183 11.36 -4.70 -37.60
N ILE A 184 11.96 -4.43 -36.43
CA ILE A 184 13.12 -3.51 -36.33
C ILE A 184 14.45 -4.22 -36.66
N PHE A 185 14.51 -5.55 -36.68
CA PHE A 185 15.73 -6.30 -37.02
C PHE A 185 15.81 -6.77 -38.49
N ASP A 186 14.74 -6.64 -39.28
CA ASP A 186 14.73 -6.92 -40.72
C ASP A 186 15.17 -5.69 -41.56
N VAL A 187 16.19 -4.95 -41.10
CA VAL A 187 16.90 -4.04 -42.00
C VAL A 187 17.76 -4.89 -42.92
N HIS A 188 17.24 -5.08 -44.14
CA HIS A 188 17.91 -5.55 -45.34
C HIS A 188 19.44 -5.34 -45.34
N ILE A 189 20.19 -6.42 -45.05
CA ILE A 189 21.55 -6.54 -45.57
C ILE A 189 21.41 -7.06 -47.00
N HIS A 190 21.24 -6.11 -47.93
CA HIS A 190 21.38 -6.39 -49.35
C HIS A 190 22.86 -6.61 -49.63
N PHE A 191 23.29 -7.87 -49.68
CA PHE A 191 24.54 -8.25 -50.32
C PHE A 191 24.37 -8.04 -51.83
N THR A 192 25.09 -7.07 -52.39
CA THR A 192 25.30 -6.95 -53.83
C THR A 192 26.76 -6.53 -54.04
N HIS A 193 27.54 -7.52 -54.49
CA HIS A 193 28.80 -7.50 -55.24
C HIS A 193 29.87 -6.44 -54.94
#